data_AF-A0A2N1Q1U7-F1
#
_entry.id   AF-A0A2N1Q1U7-F1
#
_cell.length_a   1.000
_cell.length_b   1.000
_cell.length_c   1.000
_cell.angle_alpha   90.00
_cell.angle_beta   90.00
_cell.angle_gamma   90.00
#
_symmetry.space_group_name_H-M   'P 1'
#
loop_
_entity.id
_entity.type
_entity.pdbx_description
1 polymer ?
#
loop_
_entity_poly.entity_id
_entity_poly.type
_entity_poly.pdbx_seq_one_letter_code
_entity_poly.pdbx_strand_id
1 'polypeptide(L)' 'MLAIVDVSVFYISRIILFFIATMFIFKALQAVDLTKIFKKNSADQIRFLFMIIAVILGYLFVDAIVSLFESLNNLL' A
#
# COMPACT_ATOMS: atom_id res chain seq x y z
N MET A 1 9.23 9.99 -30.91
CA MET A 1 10.21 10.27 -29.84
C MET A 1 9.57 9.81 -28.54
N LEU A 2 9.93 8.63 -28.03
CA LEU A 2 9.57 8.26 -26.65
C LEU A 2 10.32 9.26 -25.79
N ALA A 3 9.59 10.19 -25.16
CA ALA A 3 10.19 11.10 -24.21
C ALA A 3 10.94 10.23 -23.20
N ILE A 4 12.24 10.41 -23.12
CA ILE A 4 13.09 9.77 -22.11
C ILE A 4 12.66 10.46 -20.81
N VAL A 5 11.63 9.91 -20.18
CA VAL A 5 11.23 10.33 -18.84
C VAL A 5 12.42 9.99 -17.96
N ASP A 6 12.94 11.02 -17.28
CA ASP A 6 14.03 10.83 -16.33
C ASP A 6 13.64 9.74 -15.33
N VAL A 7 14.56 8.80 -15.11
CA VAL A 7 14.32 7.61 -14.27
C VAL A 7 13.85 8.01 -12.87
N SER A 8 14.31 9.16 -12.37
CA SER A 8 13.92 9.73 -11.07
C SER A 8 12.45 10.16 -11.06
N VAL A 9 11.98 10.80 -12.15
CA VAL A 9 10.59 11.23 -12.31
C VAL A 9 9.67 10.00 -12.37
N PHE A 10 10.10 8.92 -13.04
CA PHE A 10 9.36 7.66 -13.07
C PHE A 10 9.23 7.03 -11.68
N TYR A 11 10.31 7.00 -10.88
CA TYR A 11 10.27 6.46 -9.52
C TYR A 11 9.36 7.27 -8.60
N ILE A 12 9.46 8.59 -8.62
CA ILE A 12 8.58 9.46 -7.82
C ILE A 12 7.12 9.25 -8.21
N SER A 13 6.83 9.21 -9.52
CA SER A 13 5.47 8.95 -10.02
C SER A 13 4.93 7.60 -9.54
N ARG A 14 5.77 6.55 -9.56
CA ARG A 14 5.42 5.22 -9.04
C ARG A 14 5.11 5.26 -7.54
N ILE A 15 5.89 5.99 -6.76
CA ILE A 15 5.67 6.12 -5.32
C ILE A 15 4.38 6.91 -5.03
N ILE A 16 4.11 7.99 -5.76
CA ILE A 16 2.84 8.74 -5.65
C ILE A 16 1.65 7.84 -5.99
N LEU A 17 1.74 7.06 -7.06
CA LEU A 17 0.71 6.09 -7.43
C LEU A 17 0.51 5.02 -6.36
N PHE A 18 1.56 4.64 -5.64
CA PHE A 18 1.46 3.71 -4.50
C PHE A 18 0.61 4.28 -3.35
N PHE A 19 0.67 5.59 -3.05
CA PHE A 19 -0.21 6.21 -2.05
C PHE A 19 -1.69 6.11 -2.43
N ILE A 20 -2.00 6.42 -3.69
CA ILE A 20 -3.35 6.32 -4.23
C ILE A 20 -3.82 4.85 -4.18
N ALA A 21 -2.99 3.93 -4.66
CA ALA A 21 -3.27 2.49 -4.63
C ALA A 21 -3.49 1.98 -3.20
N THR A 22 -2.73 2.48 -2.22
CA THR A 22 -2.88 2.10 -0.80
C THR A 22 -4.29 2.40 -0.30
N MET A 23 -4.85 3.56 -0.62
CA MET A 23 -6.25 3.88 -0.26
C MET A 23 -7.24 2.87 -0.84
N PHE A 24 -7.04 2.46 -2.10
CA PHE A 24 -7.88 1.45 -2.75
C PHE A 24 -7.70 0.07 -2.10
N ILE A 25 -6.48 -0.31 -1.73
CA ILE A 25 -6.18 -1.58 -1.05
C ILE A 25 -6.92 -1.65 0.29
N PHE A 26 -6.90 -0.58 1.10
CA PHE A 26 -7.64 -0.53 2.36
C PHE A 26 -9.15 -0.65 2.17
N LYS A 27 -9.70 0.04 1.17
CA LYS A 27 -11.13 -0.07 0.83
C LYS A 27 -11.50 -1.48 0.35
N ALA A 28 -10.67 -2.07 -0.49
CA ALA A 28 -10.86 -3.43 -0.98
C ALA A 28 -10.86 -4.43 0.17
N LEU A 29 -9.88 -4.35 1.09
CA LEU A 29 -9.81 -5.19 2.28
C LEU A 29 -11.06 -5.10 3.15
N GLN A 30 -11.60 -3.90 3.35
CA GLN A 30 -12.83 -3.72 4.13
C GLN A 30 -14.08 -4.25 3.42
N ALA A 31 -14.09 -4.25 2.09
CA ALA A 31 -15.20 -4.76 1.29
C ALA A 31 -15.20 -6.30 1.17
N VAL A 32 -14.11 -6.97 1.56
CA VAL A 32 -14.03 -8.43 1.53
C VAL A 32 -14.88 -9.01 2.67
N ASP A 33 -15.95 -9.71 2.30
CA ASP A 33 -16.75 -10.50 3.21
C ASP A 33 -16.05 -11.82 3.56
N LEU A 34 -15.20 -11.78 4.59
CA LEU A 34 -14.45 -12.93 5.07
C LEU A 34 -15.35 -13.99 5.74
N THR A 35 -16.60 -13.68 6.05
CA THR A 35 -17.52 -14.65 6.67
C THR A 35 -17.92 -15.79 5.73
N LYS A 36 -17.75 -15.60 4.41
CA LYS A 36 -17.94 -16.66 3.39
C LYS A 36 -16.77 -17.63 3.30
N ILE A 37 -15.58 -17.20 3.76
CA ILE A 37 -14.33 -17.97 3.65
C ILE A 37 -14.03 -18.69 4.97
N PHE A 38 -14.29 -18.02 6.10
CA PHE A 38 -14.05 -18.57 7.43
C PHE A 38 -15.27 -19.32 7.98
N LYS A 39 -15.04 -20.28 8.88
CA LYS A 39 -16.12 -21.03 9.54
C LYS A 39 -16.98 -20.10 10.41
N LYS A 40 -18.23 -20.52 10.66
CA LYS A 40 -19.11 -19.84 11.62
C LYS A 40 -18.37 -19.73 12.97
N ASN A 41 -18.39 -18.53 13.56
CA ASN A 41 -17.72 -18.15 14.81
C ASN A 41 -16.19 -17.87 14.75
N SER A 42 -15.63 -17.63 13.55
CA SER A 42 -14.21 -17.26 13.35
C SER A 42 -13.92 -15.76 13.50
N ALA A 43 -14.75 -14.98 14.20
CA ALA A 43 -14.63 -13.52 14.25
C ALA A 43 -13.26 -13.04 14.77
N ASP A 44 -12.71 -13.70 15.79
CA ASP A 44 -11.40 -13.34 16.35
C ASP A 44 -10.25 -13.64 15.38
N GLN A 45 -10.34 -14.72 14.60
CA GLN A 45 -9.36 -15.07 13.58
C GLN A 45 -9.36 -14.05 12.44
N ILE A 46 -10.54 -13.60 12.03
CA ILE A 46 -10.70 -12.55 11.02
C ILE A 46 -10.09 -11.23 11.51
N ARG A 47 -10.37 -10.84 12.77
CA ARG A 47 -9.80 -9.63 13.37
C ARG A 47 -8.27 -9.70 13.47
N PHE A 48 -7.75 -10.86 13.87
CA PHE A 48 -6.31 -11.10 13.93
C PHE A 48 -5.66 -11.00 12.55
N LEU A 49 -6.29 -11.57 11.52
CA LEU A 49 -5.82 -11.45 10.14
C LEU A 49 -5.77 -9.99 9.68
N PHE A 50 -6.84 -9.22 9.91
CA PHE A 50 -6.84 -7.79 9.57
C PHE A 50 -5.76 -7.01 10.32
N MET A 51 -5.50 -7.34 11.59
CA MET A 51 -4.44 -6.71 12.37
C MET A 51 -3.07 -6.96 11.75
N ILE A 52 -2.75 -8.21 11.38
CA ILE A 52 -1.49 -8.54 10.70
C ILE A 52 -1.38 -7.79 9.37
N ILE A 53 -2.43 -7.81 8.55
CA ILE A 53 -2.43 -7.12 7.26
C ILE A 53 -2.21 -5.62 7.44
N ALA A 54 -2.87 -5.00 8.43
CA ALA A 54 -2.70 -3.58 8.73
C ALA A 54 -1.26 -3.24 9.15
N VAL A 55 -0.61 -4.09 9.96
CA VAL A 55 0.80 -3.90 10.34
C VAL A 55 1.72 -3.98 9.12
N ILE A 56 1.53 -4.97 8.25
CA ILE A 56 2.32 -5.12 7.02
C ILE A 56 2.12 -3.92 6.09
N LEU A 57 0.87 -3.50 5.88
CA LEU A 57 0.56 -2.33 5.06
C LEU A 57 1.15 -1.05 5.65
N GLY A 58 1.11 -0.89 6.97
CA GLY A 58 1.73 0.23 7.66
C GLY A 58 3.24 0.28 7.44
N TYR A 59 3.92 -0.86 7.56
CA TYR A 59 5.36 -0.97 7.27
C TYR A 59 5.69 -0.58 5.83
N LEU A 60 4.97 -1.15 4.85
CA LEU A 60 5.16 -0.83 3.43
C LEU A 60 4.88 0.65 3.12
N PHE A 61 3.92 1.25 3.81
CA PHE A 61 3.57 2.65 3.65
C PHE A 61 4.66 3.59 4.18
N VAL A 62 5.22 3.28 5.36
CA VAL A 62 6.35 4.04 5.93
C VAL A 62 7.56 3.96 5.02
N ASP A 63 7.90 2.76 4.53
CA ASP A 63 9.01 2.55 3.59
C ASP A 63 8.83 3.37 2.30
N ALA A 64 7.61 3.38 1.74
CA ALA A 64 7.28 4.19 0.57
C ALA A 64 7.38 5.69 0.84
N ILE A 65 6.98 6.17 2.02
CA ILE A 65 7.16 7.57 2.43
C ILE A 65 8.64 7.93 2.47
N VAL A 66 9.46 7.13 3.16
CA VAL A 66 10.90 7.41 3.28
C VAL A 66 11.55 7.43 1.90
N SER A 67 11.23 6.44 1.06
CA SER A 67 11.71 6.38 -0.33
C SER A 67 11.30 7.59 -1.17
N LEU A 68 10.09 8.13 -0.95
CA LEU A 68 9.64 9.37 -1.61
C LEU A 68 10.55 10.53 -1.23
N PHE A 69 10.78 10.72 0.08
CA PHE A 69 11.59 11.82 0.58
C PHE A 69 13.04 11.72 0.14
N GLU A 70 13.64 10.53 0.14
CA GLU A 70 14.98 10.30 -0.40
C GLU A 70 15.06 10.65 -1.89
N SER A 71 14.07 10.20 -2.67
CA SER A 71 14.02 10.49 -4.11
C SER A 71 13.83 11.98 -4.41
N LEU A 72 13.05 12.69 -3.58
CA LEU A 72 12.87 14.14 -3.67
C LEU A 72 14.14 14.90 -3.26
N ASN A 73 14.83 14.45 -2.21
CA ASN A 73 16.06 15.06 -1.74
C ASN A 73 17.20 14.91 -2.76
N ASN A 74 17.26 13.78 -3.48
CA ASN A 74 18.24 13.56 -4.55
C ASN A 74 17.97 14.43 -5.81
N LEU A 75 16.79 15.05 -5.89
CA LEU A 75 16.35 15.87 -7.03
C LEU A 75 16.56 17.38 -6.80
N LEU A 76 16.73 17.80 -5.53
CA LEU A 76 17.05 19.16 -5.10
C LEU A 76 18.56 19.38 -5.05
#